data_AF-A0AB73N618-F1
#
_entry.id   AF-A0AB73N618-F1
#
_cell.length_a   1.000
_cell.length_b   1.000
_cell.length_c   1.000
_cell.angle_alpha   90.00
_cell.angle_beta   90.00
_cell.angle_gamma   90.00
#
_symmetry.space_group_name_H-M   'P 1'
#
loop_
_entity.id
_entity.type
_entity.pdbx_description
1 polymer ?
#
loop_
_entity_poly.entity_id
_entity_poly.type
_entity_poly.pdbx_seq_one_letter_code
_entity_poly.pdbx_strand_id
1 'polypeptide(L)'
;MKWGPGSEEPEDTQQVRTGRNFFSLLLLLLVAGLQGACADPKKDSTTSSPSVPVTVQDPIAGDRSQPNKPSISSQELEARLLKFVDGFKSPADMNYRRLEVALGTRFAGTSDSLHPFYIMKDISLSDGYTFYASHVPAEKIFSSMEVAVGLPERIDPTRTPTSRCVWDATTLSRKLEEMGYKRGGQRPFQGGWLRQHWRPLSNGTQGFSVALLIYRTSQDSGSRECAYGMQIDGGKS
;
A
#
# COMPACT_ATOMS: atom_id res chain seq x y z
N MET A 1 -48.78 -51.47 1.05
CA MET A 1 -47.98 -51.69 2.27
C MET A 1 -47.03 -50.51 2.41
N LYS A 2 -46.98 -49.91 3.62
CA LYS A 2 -46.12 -48.79 4.02
C LYS A 2 -44.63 -49.16 3.88
N TRP A 3 -43.74 -48.16 3.81
CA TRP A 3 -42.74 -47.83 4.84
C TRP A 3 -42.18 -46.42 4.54
N GLY A 4 -41.93 -45.66 5.61
CA GLY A 4 -41.64 -44.22 5.63
C GLY A 4 -40.15 -43.85 5.53
N PRO A 5 -39.79 -42.61 5.92
CA PRO A 5 -38.67 -41.85 5.35
C PRO A 5 -37.33 -42.13 6.04
N GLY A 6 -36.25 -42.13 5.26
CA GLY A 6 -34.89 -42.07 5.78
C GLY A 6 -34.48 -40.62 5.99
N SER A 7 -34.35 -40.22 7.25
CA SER A 7 -33.52 -39.09 7.66
C SER A 7 -32.05 -39.48 7.46
N GLU A 8 -31.30 -38.67 6.72
CA GLU A 8 -29.84 -38.63 6.85
C GLU A 8 -29.45 -37.26 7.42
N GLU A 9 -28.93 -37.32 8.64
CA GLU A 9 -28.21 -36.24 9.32
C GLU A 9 -26.93 -35.90 8.53
N PRO A 10 -26.38 -34.68 8.63
CA PRO A 10 -25.25 -34.26 7.81
C PRO A 10 -23.95 -34.89 8.33
N GLU A 11 -23.16 -35.45 7.42
CA GLU A 11 -21.78 -35.83 7.68
C GLU A 11 -20.97 -34.60 8.12
N ASP A 12 -20.54 -34.65 9.39
CA ASP A 12 -19.49 -33.83 9.98
C ASP A 12 -18.16 -34.16 9.28
N THR A 13 -17.69 -33.26 8.42
CA THR A 13 -16.28 -33.28 7.96
C THR A 13 -15.52 -32.14 8.61
N GLN A 14 -14.99 -32.45 9.80
CA GLN A 14 -13.93 -31.70 10.45
C GLN A 14 -12.63 -31.71 9.62
N GLN A 15 -12.03 -30.52 9.51
CA GLN A 15 -10.60 -30.22 9.26
C GLN A 15 -10.05 -30.57 7.86
N VAL A 16 -9.34 -29.68 7.16
CA VAL A 16 -8.10 -29.02 7.59
C VAL A 16 -8.03 -27.58 7.04
N ARG A 17 -7.99 -26.59 7.94
CA ARG A 17 -7.57 -25.21 7.64
C ARG A 17 -6.06 -25.21 7.39
N THR A 18 -5.62 -25.16 6.14
CA THR A 18 -4.22 -24.84 5.82
C THR A 18 -4.10 -23.33 5.60
N GLY A 19 -4.04 -22.57 6.69
CA GLY A 19 -3.61 -21.18 6.66
C GLY A 19 -2.13 -21.10 6.29
N ARG A 20 -1.83 -20.93 5.01
CA ARG A 20 -0.46 -20.71 4.53
C ARG A 20 -0.05 -19.26 4.80
N ASN A 21 0.50 -19.04 6.00
CA ASN A 21 1.32 -17.88 6.35
C ASN A 21 2.58 -17.85 5.47
N PHE A 22 2.53 -17.13 4.36
CA PHE A 22 3.71 -16.73 3.58
C PHE A 22 3.80 -15.23 3.67
N PHE A 23 4.55 -14.68 4.65
CA PHE A 23 5.20 -13.35 4.62
C PHE A 23 5.95 -13.04 5.95
N SER A 24 6.59 -14.03 6.58
CA SER A 24 7.45 -13.79 7.77
C SER A 24 8.96 -13.97 7.51
N LEU A 25 9.42 -13.79 6.28
CA LEU A 25 10.83 -14.00 5.91
C LEU A 25 11.60 -12.70 5.65
N LEU A 26 11.38 -11.67 6.47
CA LEU A 26 12.19 -10.45 6.43
C LEU A 26 12.40 -9.81 7.82
N LEU A 27 12.78 -10.59 8.83
CA LEU A 27 13.21 -10.05 10.12
C LEU A 27 14.29 -10.96 10.75
N LEU A 28 15.54 -10.82 10.30
CA LEU A 28 16.69 -11.47 10.95
C LEU A 28 18.03 -10.83 10.53
N LEU A 29 18.12 -9.50 10.47
CA LEU A 29 19.41 -8.81 10.29
C LEU A 29 19.41 -7.43 10.94
N LEU A 30 19.29 -7.34 12.27
CA LEU A 30 19.59 -6.12 13.04
C LEU A 30 19.77 -6.43 14.53
N VAL A 31 20.71 -7.32 14.87
CA VAL A 31 21.29 -7.39 16.22
C VAL A 31 22.78 -7.67 16.12
N ALA A 32 23.57 -6.63 15.89
CA ALA A 32 25.00 -6.60 16.21
C ALA A 32 25.47 -5.13 16.18
N GLY A 33 25.86 -4.60 17.34
CA GLY A 33 26.37 -3.24 17.48
C GLY A 33 26.14 -2.66 18.86
N LEU A 34 26.71 -3.31 19.88
CA LEU A 34 26.76 -2.83 21.26
C LEU A 34 27.56 -1.52 21.38
N GLN A 35 27.03 -0.62 22.21
CA GLN A 35 27.69 0.09 23.32
C GLN A 35 28.92 0.97 23.06
N GLY A 36 28.82 2.19 23.61
CA GLY A 36 29.87 2.71 24.51
C GLY A 36 30.56 4.00 24.06
N ALA A 37 30.12 5.14 24.60
CA ALA A 37 30.96 6.01 25.44
C ALA A 37 30.22 7.31 25.78
N CYS A 38 29.75 7.40 27.03
CA CYS A 38 29.58 8.67 27.71
C CYS A 38 30.98 9.22 28.03
N ALA A 39 31.24 10.49 27.72
CA ALA A 39 32.32 11.26 28.32
C ALA A 39 31.81 12.68 28.61
N ASP A 40 31.97 13.08 29.87
CA ASP A 40 31.55 14.34 30.49
C ASP A 40 32.17 15.61 29.87
N PRO A 41 31.60 16.80 30.17
CA PRO A 41 32.05 18.08 29.64
C PRO A 41 33.19 18.67 30.47
N LYS A 42 34.15 19.32 29.82
CA LYS A 42 35.12 20.20 30.50
C LYS A 42 35.16 21.58 29.85
N LYS A 43 34.75 22.55 30.65
CA LYS A 43 34.95 24.00 30.51
C LYS A 43 36.44 24.35 30.60
N ASP A 44 36.96 25.19 29.71
CA ASP A 44 37.23 26.62 29.99
C ASP A 44 38.15 27.29 28.95
N SER A 45 37.98 28.62 28.86
CA SER A 45 38.95 29.65 28.44
C SER A 45 39.05 30.05 26.94
N THR A 46 38.28 31.08 26.62
CA THR A 46 38.69 32.39 26.06
C THR A 46 40.03 32.47 25.32
N THR A 47 40.02 32.92 24.06
CA THR A 47 40.88 34.01 23.52
C THR A 47 40.43 34.43 22.11
N SER A 48 40.51 35.74 21.90
CA SER A 48 40.19 36.60 20.74
C SER A 48 40.57 36.14 19.32
N SER A 49 39.78 36.64 18.36
CA SER A 49 39.97 36.66 16.90
C SER A 49 41.28 37.34 16.44
N PRO A 50 41.70 37.14 15.17
CA PRO A 50 41.27 38.07 14.12
C PRO A 50 40.88 37.45 12.76
N SER A 51 40.05 38.22 12.05
CA SER A 51 39.45 38.10 10.71
C SER A 51 40.47 37.94 9.56
N VAL A 52 40.20 37.25 8.43
CA VAL A 52 39.66 37.71 7.09
C VAL A 52 40.13 36.65 6.03
N PRO A 53 39.58 36.46 4.78
CA PRO A 53 38.28 36.73 4.16
C PRO A 53 37.55 35.48 3.60
N VAL A 54 36.30 35.73 3.21
CA VAL A 54 35.39 34.93 2.38
C VAL A 54 36.00 34.53 1.03
N THR A 55 35.85 33.26 0.64
CA THR A 55 35.73 32.88 -0.77
C THR A 55 34.42 32.10 -0.92
N VAL A 56 33.47 32.75 -1.57
CA VAL A 56 32.21 32.18 -2.04
C VAL A 56 32.55 31.06 -3.02
N GLN A 57 32.30 29.81 -2.64
CA GLN A 57 32.10 28.75 -3.62
C GLN A 57 30.60 28.61 -3.83
N ASP A 58 30.16 29.06 -4.99
CA ASP A 58 28.83 28.78 -5.55
C ASP A 58 28.51 27.28 -5.38
N PRO A 59 27.40 26.91 -4.73
CA PRO A 59 26.80 25.64 -5.08
C PRO A 59 26.25 25.83 -6.49
N ILE A 60 26.91 25.18 -7.46
CA ILE A 60 26.35 24.96 -8.79
C ILE A 60 24.95 24.38 -8.56
N ALA A 61 23.96 25.25 -8.77
CA ALA A 61 22.57 24.91 -8.83
C ALA A 61 22.40 23.97 -10.03
N GLY A 62 22.56 22.67 -9.79
CA GLY A 62 21.98 21.64 -10.61
C GLY A 62 20.48 21.63 -10.40
N ASP A 63 19.83 22.74 -10.76
CA ASP A 63 18.39 22.82 -10.93
C ASP A 63 18.06 22.01 -12.19
N ARG A 64 18.07 20.67 -12.03
CA ARG A 64 17.20 19.83 -12.84
C ARG A 64 15.79 20.10 -12.34
N SER A 65 15.26 21.25 -12.73
CA SER A 65 13.83 21.51 -12.73
C SER A 65 13.26 20.46 -13.68
N GLN A 66 12.91 19.29 -13.12
CA GLN A 66 11.89 18.48 -13.75
C GLN A 66 10.70 19.42 -13.96
N PRO A 67 10.10 19.45 -15.16
CA PRO A 67 8.93 20.27 -15.38
C PRO A 67 7.95 19.96 -14.24
N ASN A 68 7.59 21.00 -13.47
CA ASN A 68 6.70 20.94 -12.32
C ASN A 68 5.40 20.27 -12.74
N LYS A 69 5.38 18.94 -12.67
CA LYS A 69 4.19 18.18 -12.95
C LYS A 69 3.25 18.51 -11.81
N PRO A 70 2.04 19.01 -12.08
CA PRO A 70 1.10 19.30 -11.00
C PRO A 70 0.93 18.03 -10.18
N SER A 71 1.34 18.11 -8.90
CA SER A 71 1.14 17.02 -7.94
C SER A 71 -0.37 16.81 -7.79
N ILE A 72 -0.79 15.55 -7.75
CA ILE A 72 -2.20 15.19 -7.57
C ILE A 72 -2.57 15.17 -6.09
N SER A 73 -3.84 15.37 -5.76
CA SER A 73 -4.33 15.17 -4.40
C SER A 73 -4.56 13.69 -4.10
N SER A 74 -4.76 13.33 -2.83
CA SER A 74 -5.18 11.99 -2.42
C SER A 74 -6.52 11.57 -3.03
N GLN A 75 -7.44 12.51 -3.26
CA GLN A 75 -8.74 12.25 -3.90
C GLN A 75 -8.61 12.00 -5.41
N GLU A 76 -7.75 12.76 -6.08
CA GLU A 76 -7.43 12.50 -7.50
C GLU A 76 -6.71 11.16 -7.66
N LEU A 77 -5.83 10.79 -6.72
CA LEU A 77 -5.20 9.48 -6.67
C LEU A 77 -6.26 8.36 -6.55
N GLU A 78 -7.25 8.50 -5.66
CA GLU A 78 -8.38 7.56 -5.54
C GLU A 78 -9.07 7.33 -6.89
N ALA A 79 -9.48 8.43 -7.54
CA ALA A 79 -10.20 8.39 -8.80
C ALA A 79 -9.40 7.72 -9.92
N ARG A 80 -8.09 7.99 -9.99
CA ARG A 80 -7.19 7.37 -10.97
C ARG A 80 -6.99 5.89 -10.73
N LEU A 81 -6.87 5.47 -9.46
CA LEU A 81 -6.75 4.05 -9.11
C LEU A 81 -8.03 3.28 -9.43
N LEU A 82 -9.21 3.86 -9.17
CA LEU A 82 -10.49 3.27 -9.55
C LEU A 82 -10.59 3.09 -11.08
N LYS A 83 -10.25 4.13 -11.84
CA LYS A 83 -10.20 4.04 -13.31
C LYS A 83 -9.19 2.99 -13.80
N PHE A 84 -8.05 2.86 -13.12
CA PHE A 84 -7.04 1.87 -13.44
C PHE A 84 -7.56 0.44 -13.27
N VAL A 85 -8.17 0.12 -12.13
CA VAL A 85 -8.70 -1.23 -11.88
C VAL A 85 -9.95 -1.53 -12.71
N ASP A 86 -10.77 -0.52 -13.04
CA ASP A 86 -11.91 -0.71 -13.92
C ASP A 86 -11.48 -1.16 -15.32
N GLY A 87 -10.40 -0.57 -15.82
CA GLY A 87 -9.82 -0.82 -17.13
C GLY A 87 -9.18 -2.20 -17.32
N PHE A 88 -9.26 -3.11 -16.34
CA PHE A 88 -8.78 -4.48 -16.48
C PHE A 88 -9.75 -5.36 -17.27
N LYS A 89 -9.22 -6.08 -18.25
CA LYS A 89 -9.88 -7.05 -19.13
C LYS A 89 -9.11 -8.37 -19.22
N SER A 90 -7.80 -8.35 -18.96
CA SER A 90 -6.91 -9.51 -18.98
C SER A 90 -5.82 -9.38 -17.89
N PRO A 91 -5.17 -10.49 -17.47
CA PRO A 91 -4.07 -10.42 -16.50
C PRO A 91 -2.93 -9.46 -16.89
N ALA A 92 -2.67 -9.30 -18.19
CA ALA A 92 -1.63 -8.41 -18.71
C ALA A 92 -1.91 -6.91 -18.44
N ASP A 93 -3.15 -6.55 -18.11
CA ASP A 93 -3.51 -5.19 -17.75
C ASP A 93 -2.94 -4.77 -16.39
N MET A 94 -2.58 -5.75 -15.55
CA MET A 94 -1.82 -5.56 -14.32
C MET A 94 -0.33 -5.37 -14.61
N ASN A 95 0.00 -4.26 -15.27
CA ASN A 95 1.35 -3.89 -15.67
C ASN A 95 1.82 -2.60 -14.99
N TYR A 96 3.08 -2.58 -14.52
CA TYR A 96 3.70 -1.41 -13.89
C TYR A 96 3.59 -0.13 -14.75
N ARG A 97 3.75 -0.20 -16.07
CA ARG A 97 3.64 1.00 -16.93
C ARG A 97 2.26 1.62 -16.91
N ARG A 98 1.21 0.80 -16.82
CA ARG A 98 -0.17 1.29 -16.70
C ARG A 98 -0.41 1.88 -15.31
N LEU A 99 0.19 1.29 -14.28
CA LEU A 99 0.18 1.84 -12.92
C LEU A 99 0.90 3.20 -12.86
N GLU A 100 2.07 3.36 -13.48
CA GLU A 100 2.78 4.65 -13.57
C GLU A 100 1.92 5.76 -14.20
N VAL A 101 1.16 5.41 -15.25
CA VAL A 101 0.21 6.35 -15.87
C VAL A 101 -0.88 6.76 -14.88
N ALA A 102 -1.46 5.80 -14.13
CA ALA A 102 -2.46 6.07 -13.11
C ALA A 102 -1.91 6.92 -11.95
N LEU A 103 -0.69 6.64 -11.50
CA LEU A 103 -0.01 7.39 -10.43
C LEU A 103 0.47 8.77 -10.90
N GLY A 104 0.62 8.97 -12.21
CA GLY A 104 1.18 10.20 -12.77
C GLY A 104 2.68 10.37 -12.51
N THR A 105 3.40 9.30 -12.15
CA THR A 105 4.84 9.32 -11.87
C THR A 105 5.46 7.96 -12.24
N ARG A 106 6.78 7.90 -12.37
CA ARG A 106 7.49 6.69 -12.80
C ARG A 106 8.23 6.05 -11.63
N PHE A 107 8.22 4.72 -11.60
CA PHE A 107 9.07 3.99 -10.66
C PHE A 107 10.54 4.38 -10.88
N ALA A 108 11.30 4.50 -9.80
CA ALA A 108 12.75 4.64 -9.92
C ALA A 108 13.28 3.36 -10.61
N GLY A 109 14.24 3.53 -11.52
CA GLY A 109 14.73 2.46 -12.41
C GLY A 109 15.09 1.17 -11.66
N THR A 110 14.88 0.04 -12.33
CA THR A 110 15.09 -1.30 -11.81
C THR A 110 16.50 -1.48 -11.25
N SER A 111 16.64 -2.02 -10.04
CA SER A 111 17.88 -2.71 -9.69
C SER A 111 18.13 -3.80 -10.72
N ASP A 112 19.39 -4.03 -11.12
CA ASP A 112 19.85 -5.08 -12.05
C ASP A 112 19.55 -6.52 -11.57
N SER A 113 18.31 -6.82 -11.18
CA SER A 113 17.86 -8.10 -10.70
C SER A 113 17.02 -8.79 -11.78
N LEU A 114 17.23 -10.10 -11.92
CA LEU A 114 16.46 -10.99 -12.81
C LEU A 114 14.95 -11.01 -12.51
N HIS A 115 14.52 -10.37 -11.41
CA HIS A 115 13.13 -10.26 -10.97
C HIS A 115 12.82 -8.77 -10.69
N PRO A 116 12.34 -8.02 -11.70
CA PRO A 116 12.19 -6.57 -11.58
C PRO A 116 11.02 -6.23 -10.64
N PHE A 117 11.33 -6.03 -9.36
CA PHE A 117 10.40 -5.46 -8.38
C PHE A 117 10.49 -3.93 -8.43
N TYR A 118 9.34 -3.25 -8.51
CA TYR A 118 9.29 -1.80 -8.61
C TYR A 118 8.69 -1.20 -7.34
N ILE A 119 9.31 -0.14 -6.83
CA ILE A 119 8.88 0.56 -5.61
C ILE A 119 8.97 2.07 -5.80
N MET A 120 7.98 2.79 -5.27
CA MET A 120 8.02 4.23 -5.01
C MET A 120 7.69 4.46 -3.55
N LYS A 121 8.44 5.33 -2.89
CA LYS A 121 8.23 5.71 -1.50
C LYS A 121 8.16 7.22 -1.41
N ASP A 122 7.36 7.71 -0.46
CA ASP A 122 7.31 9.12 -0.07
C ASP A 122 7.01 10.09 -1.21
N ILE A 123 6.21 9.67 -2.20
CA ILE A 123 5.83 10.54 -3.31
C ILE A 123 4.79 11.55 -2.80
N SER A 124 5.12 12.83 -2.88
CA SER A 124 4.27 13.91 -2.35
C SER A 124 3.00 14.12 -3.17
N LEU A 125 1.88 14.23 -2.46
CA LEU A 125 0.59 14.67 -2.96
C LEU A 125 0.37 16.15 -2.64
N SER A 126 -0.50 16.83 -3.41
CA SER A 126 -0.72 18.27 -3.30
C SER A 126 -1.42 18.70 -2.00
N ASP A 127 -2.08 17.77 -1.31
CA ASP A 127 -2.82 17.96 -0.06
C ASP A 127 -2.00 17.59 1.19
N GLY A 128 -0.68 17.48 1.04
CA GLY A 128 0.26 17.23 2.14
C GLY A 128 0.43 15.76 2.51
N TYR A 129 -0.34 14.86 1.88
CA TYR A 129 -0.15 13.42 2.02
C TYR A 129 1.05 12.95 1.19
N THR A 130 1.46 11.71 1.41
CA THR A 130 2.36 11.00 0.49
C THR A 130 1.75 9.70 0.03
N PHE A 131 2.27 9.09 -1.01
CA PHE A 131 1.96 7.69 -1.31
C PHE A 131 3.20 6.83 -1.53
N TYR A 132 3.00 5.56 -1.22
CA TYR A 132 3.82 4.43 -1.56
C TYR A 132 3.13 3.66 -2.69
N ALA A 133 3.92 3.13 -3.62
CA ALA A 133 3.44 2.20 -4.61
C ALA A 133 4.44 1.06 -4.82
N SER A 134 3.95 -0.14 -5.06
CA SER A 134 4.77 -1.27 -5.46
C SER A 134 4.14 -2.06 -6.60
N HIS A 135 4.99 -2.72 -7.37
CA HIS A 135 4.59 -3.69 -8.36
C HIS A 135 5.55 -4.88 -8.33
N VAL A 136 5.01 -6.05 -7.97
CA VAL A 136 5.65 -7.35 -8.10
C VAL A 136 5.15 -7.98 -9.40
N PRO A 137 6.03 -8.27 -10.38
CA PRO A 137 5.64 -8.97 -11.59
C PRO A 137 5.02 -10.34 -11.30
N ALA A 138 4.20 -10.82 -12.23
CA ALA A 138 3.60 -12.14 -12.13
C ALA A 138 4.67 -13.24 -12.05
N GLU A 139 4.70 -14.00 -10.95
CA GLU A 139 5.40 -15.30 -10.91
C GLU A 139 4.65 -16.37 -11.71
N LYS A 140 3.34 -16.18 -11.92
CA LYS A 140 2.46 -17.12 -12.64
C LYS A 140 1.67 -16.40 -13.73
N ILE A 141 0.54 -15.78 -13.35
CA ILE A 141 -0.44 -15.24 -14.31
C ILE A 141 -0.76 -13.78 -13.98
N PHE A 142 -0.88 -13.43 -12.70
CA PHE A 142 -1.18 -12.09 -12.24
C PHE A 142 0.00 -11.50 -11.49
N SER A 143 0.27 -10.21 -11.75
CA SER A 143 1.14 -9.39 -10.92
C SER A 143 0.45 -9.07 -9.60
N SER A 144 1.21 -8.55 -8.64
CA SER A 144 0.69 -7.97 -7.40
C SER A 144 1.10 -6.51 -7.32
N MET A 145 0.19 -5.64 -6.92
CA MET A 145 0.45 -4.21 -6.76
C MET A 145 -0.11 -3.72 -5.43
N GLU A 146 0.54 -2.75 -4.84
CA GLU A 146 0.03 -2.05 -3.67
C GLU A 146 0.17 -0.56 -3.88
N VAL A 147 -0.84 0.19 -3.45
CA VAL A 147 -0.75 1.66 -3.32
C VAL A 147 -1.29 2.02 -1.94
N ALA A 148 -0.46 2.69 -1.14
CA ALA A 148 -0.79 3.11 0.21
C ALA A 148 -0.49 4.59 0.40
N VAL A 149 -1.34 5.28 1.15
CA VAL A 149 -1.26 6.72 1.40
C VAL A 149 -0.76 6.96 2.82
N GLY A 150 0.35 7.67 2.93
CA GLY A 150 0.91 8.18 4.17
C GLY A 150 0.26 9.49 4.58
N LEU A 151 0.00 9.63 5.88
CA LEU A 151 -0.60 10.82 6.47
C LEU A 151 0.38 12.01 6.51
N PRO A 152 -0.12 13.27 6.45
CA PRO A 152 0.72 14.46 6.52
C PRO A 152 1.57 14.53 7.79
N GLU A 153 1.04 14.06 8.92
CA GLU A 153 1.73 14.03 10.21
C GLU A 153 2.82 12.93 10.29
N ARG A 154 2.97 12.11 9.24
CA ARG A 154 3.87 10.95 9.19
C ARG A 154 3.62 9.93 10.32
N ILE A 155 2.40 9.90 10.85
CA ILE A 155 1.93 8.90 11.79
C ILE A 155 1.62 7.61 11.02
N ASP A 156 2.05 6.48 11.57
CA ASP A 156 1.78 5.15 11.03
C ASP A 156 0.38 4.66 11.51
N PRO A 157 -0.64 4.62 10.64
CA PRO A 157 -1.98 4.19 11.02
C PRO A 157 -2.07 2.70 11.38
N THR A 158 -1.02 1.91 11.08
CA THR A 158 -0.94 0.51 11.52
C THR A 158 -0.66 0.37 13.02
N ARG A 159 -0.11 1.42 13.64
CA ARG A 159 0.33 1.43 15.05
C ARG A 159 -0.47 2.37 15.92
N THR A 160 -0.88 3.50 15.37
CA THR A 160 -1.53 4.57 16.12
C THR A 160 -2.82 4.98 15.42
N PRO A 161 -4.00 4.80 16.06
CA PRO A 161 -5.25 5.29 15.52
C PRO A 161 -5.19 6.79 15.24
N THR A 162 -5.76 7.21 14.12
CA THR A 162 -5.79 8.62 13.69
C THR A 162 -7.23 9.09 13.51
N SER A 163 -7.49 10.38 13.64
CA SER A 163 -8.80 10.96 13.30
C SER A 163 -8.96 11.20 11.80
N ARG A 164 -7.88 11.13 11.01
CA ARG A 164 -7.89 11.46 9.58
C ARG A 164 -8.26 10.26 8.72
N CYS A 165 -9.35 10.38 8.00
CA CYS A 165 -9.73 9.45 6.94
C CYS A 165 -9.08 9.88 5.62
N VAL A 166 -8.31 9.00 4.97
CA VAL A 166 -7.84 9.26 3.59
C VAL A 166 -9.02 9.13 2.63
N TRP A 167 -9.62 7.93 2.58
CA TRP A 167 -10.83 7.67 1.80
C TRP A 167 -11.89 6.96 2.65
N ASP A 168 -13.17 7.22 2.33
CA ASP A 168 -14.28 6.50 2.94
C ASP A 168 -14.36 5.06 2.40
N ALA A 169 -14.10 4.06 3.25
CA ALA A 169 -14.03 2.67 2.80
C ALA A 169 -15.37 2.15 2.27
N THR A 170 -16.51 2.62 2.83
CA THR A 170 -17.85 2.21 2.38
C THR A 170 -18.17 2.77 1.00
N THR A 171 -17.87 4.05 0.77
CA THR A 171 -18.03 4.70 -0.52
C THR A 171 -17.14 4.05 -1.57
N LEU A 172 -15.88 3.75 -1.22
CA LEU A 172 -14.92 3.13 -2.12
C LEU A 172 -15.32 1.70 -2.49
N SER A 173 -15.82 0.92 -1.52
CA SER A 173 -16.42 -0.39 -1.75
C SER A 173 -17.58 -0.33 -2.75
N ARG A 174 -18.50 0.63 -2.59
CA ARG A 174 -19.64 0.78 -3.51
C ARG A 174 -19.19 1.12 -4.94
N LYS A 175 -18.20 2.01 -5.10
CA LYS A 175 -17.64 2.31 -6.42
C LYS A 175 -17.04 1.07 -7.08
N LEU A 176 -16.35 0.20 -6.32
CA LEU A 176 -15.84 -1.09 -6.84
C LEU A 176 -16.99 -2.01 -7.27
N GLU A 177 -18.08 -2.04 -6.50
CA GLU A 177 -19.27 -2.83 -6.82
C GLU A 177 -19.95 -2.37 -8.13
N GLU A 178 -20.06 -1.05 -8.34
CA GLU A 178 -20.56 -0.46 -9.59
C GLU A 178 -19.70 -0.84 -10.81
N MET A 179 -18.41 -1.11 -10.61
CA MET A 179 -17.47 -1.58 -11.64
C MET A 179 -17.49 -3.11 -11.83
N GLY A 180 -18.41 -3.82 -11.17
CA GLY A 180 -18.61 -5.26 -11.30
C GLY A 180 -17.76 -6.11 -10.35
N TYR A 181 -17.07 -5.50 -9.38
CA TYR A 181 -16.44 -6.27 -8.31
C TYR A 181 -17.49 -6.71 -7.28
N LYS A 182 -17.47 -7.96 -6.85
CA LYS A 182 -18.29 -8.43 -5.74
C LYS A 182 -17.52 -8.25 -4.44
N ARG A 183 -18.11 -7.58 -3.46
CA ARG A 183 -17.53 -7.50 -2.12
C ARG A 183 -17.43 -8.90 -1.50
N GLY A 184 -16.23 -9.22 -1.05
CA GLY A 184 -15.91 -10.44 -0.33
C GLY A 184 -15.80 -10.19 1.17
N GLY A 185 -15.01 -11.03 1.83
CA GLY A 185 -14.78 -10.94 3.26
C GLY A 185 -13.82 -9.81 3.67
N GLN A 186 -13.71 -9.66 4.98
CA GLN A 186 -12.71 -8.81 5.63
C GLN A 186 -11.79 -9.69 6.47
N ARG A 187 -10.47 -9.50 6.36
CA ARG A 187 -9.46 -10.26 7.12
C ARG A 187 -8.52 -9.32 7.87
N PRO A 188 -8.02 -9.69 9.06
CA PRO A 188 -7.00 -8.91 9.76
C PRO A 188 -5.74 -8.74 8.91
N PHE A 189 -5.12 -7.56 8.97
CA PHE A 189 -3.88 -7.24 8.28
C PHE A 189 -3.17 -6.06 8.93
N GLN A 190 -1.92 -6.25 9.40
CA GLN A 190 -1.03 -5.20 9.91
C GLN A 190 -1.71 -4.20 10.88
N GLY A 191 -2.39 -4.70 11.93
CA GLY A 191 -3.08 -3.82 12.90
C GLY A 191 -4.41 -3.24 12.42
N GLY A 192 -4.80 -3.48 11.17
CA GLY A 192 -6.09 -3.15 10.59
C GLY A 192 -6.74 -4.34 9.89
N TRP A 193 -7.40 -4.08 8.77
CA TRP A 193 -8.10 -5.08 7.98
C TRP A 193 -7.93 -4.87 6.48
N LEU A 194 -7.99 -5.97 5.74
CA LEU A 194 -8.17 -5.98 4.30
C LEU A 194 -9.62 -6.32 3.99
N ARG A 195 -10.32 -5.43 3.29
CA ARG A 195 -11.64 -5.73 2.73
C ARG A 195 -11.52 -6.09 1.27
N GLN A 196 -11.81 -7.34 0.94
CA GLN A 196 -11.63 -7.87 -0.41
C GLN A 196 -12.83 -7.55 -1.31
N HIS A 197 -12.55 -7.32 -2.58
CA HIS A 197 -13.52 -7.25 -3.66
C HIS A 197 -12.98 -8.08 -4.84
N TRP A 198 -13.84 -8.81 -5.51
CA TRP A 198 -13.46 -9.77 -6.55
C TRP A 198 -14.27 -9.56 -7.83
N ARG A 199 -13.60 -9.43 -8.97
CA ARG A 199 -14.25 -9.34 -10.29
C ARG A 199 -13.78 -10.50 -11.18
N PRO A 200 -14.67 -11.40 -11.60
CA PRO A 200 -14.28 -12.52 -12.47
C PRO A 200 -13.85 -12.04 -13.85
N LEU A 201 -12.93 -12.76 -14.47
CA LEU A 201 -12.66 -12.73 -15.90
C LEU A 201 -13.73 -13.53 -16.66
N SER A 202 -13.79 -13.38 -17.98
CA SER A 202 -14.83 -13.98 -18.84
C SER A 202 -15.02 -15.50 -18.67
N ASN A 203 -14.01 -16.23 -18.19
CA ASN A 203 -14.08 -17.67 -17.94
C ASN A 203 -14.53 -18.06 -16.52
N GLY A 204 -14.81 -17.09 -15.64
CA GLY A 204 -15.30 -17.29 -14.27
C GLY A 204 -14.34 -17.92 -13.25
N THR A 205 -13.32 -18.65 -13.71
CA THR A 205 -12.36 -19.40 -12.87
C THR A 205 -11.18 -18.57 -12.40
N GLN A 206 -10.99 -17.40 -13.00
CA GLN A 206 -9.96 -16.43 -12.66
C GLN A 206 -10.60 -15.06 -12.51
N GLY A 207 -9.89 -14.15 -11.86
CA GLY A 207 -10.39 -12.80 -11.66
C GLY A 207 -9.36 -11.88 -11.04
N PHE A 208 -9.77 -10.63 -10.91
CA PHE A 208 -9.02 -9.57 -10.26
C PHE A 208 -9.53 -9.38 -8.84
N SER A 209 -8.61 -9.13 -7.91
CA SER A 209 -8.94 -8.71 -6.56
C SER A 209 -8.49 -7.28 -6.30
N VAL A 210 -9.35 -6.53 -5.62
CA VAL A 210 -8.98 -5.26 -4.98
C VAL A 210 -9.29 -5.38 -3.50
N ALA A 211 -8.27 -5.29 -2.66
CA ALA A 211 -8.42 -5.30 -1.21
C ALA A 211 -8.11 -3.92 -0.63
N LEU A 212 -9.07 -3.31 0.06
CA LEU A 212 -8.89 -2.00 0.69
C LEU A 212 -8.10 -2.15 2.01
N LEU A 213 -7.06 -1.33 2.20
CA LEU A 213 -6.30 -1.24 3.45
C LEU A 213 -7.07 -0.38 4.45
N ILE A 214 -7.74 -1.00 5.43
CA ILE A 214 -8.60 -0.30 6.39
C ILE A 214 -7.94 -0.27 7.77
N TYR A 215 -7.73 0.94 8.32
CA TYR A 215 -7.24 1.13 9.68
C TYR A 215 -8.28 1.86 10.53
N ARG A 216 -8.27 1.56 11.83
CA ARG A 216 -9.19 2.18 12.78
C ARG A 216 -8.90 3.66 12.91
N THR A 217 -9.96 4.45 12.91
CA THR A 217 -9.89 5.84 13.35
C THR A 217 -10.10 5.96 14.85
N SER A 218 -9.69 7.07 15.45
CA SER A 218 -9.98 7.38 16.85
C SER A 218 -11.50 7.39 17.09
N GLN A 219 -11.93 6.98 18.29
CA GLN A 219 -13.35 6.75 18.64
C GLN A 219 -14.28 7.95 18.37
N ASP A 220 -13.75 9.18 18.31
CA ASP A 220 -14.53 10.39 18.06
C ASP A 220 -15.08 10.53 16.62
N SER A 221 -14.65 9.69 15.66
CA SER A 221 -15.08 9.81 14.25
C SER A 221 -16.38 9.08 13.90
N GLY A 222 -17.08 8.49 14.88
CA GLY A 222 -18.15 7.54 14.61
C GLY A 222 -17.64 6.28 13.89
N SER A 223 -18.53 5.33 13.62
CA SER A 223 -18.27 4.00 13.02
C SER A 223 -17.69 3.99 11.60
N ARG A 224 -17.09 5.09 11.14
CA ARG A 224 -16.55 5.24 9.79
C ARG A 224 -15.28 4.42 9.63
N GLU A 225 -15.28 3.55 8.64
CA GLU A 225 -14.09 2.81 8.23
C GLU A 225 -13.33 3.59 7.16
N CYS A 226 -12.02 3.76 7.37
CA CYS A 226 -11.18 4.56 6.50
C CYS A 226 -10.20 3.67 5.75
N ALA A 227 -10.19 3.83 4.43
CA ALA A 227 -9.24 3.18 3.55
C ALA A 227 -8.02 4.09 3.36
N TYR A 228 -6.83 3.53 3.54
CA TYR A 228 -5.54 4.21 3.40
C TYR A 228 -4.77 3.71 2.18
N GLY A 229 -5.39 2.89 1.35
CA GLY A 229 -4.74 2.27 0.21
C GLY A 229 -5.52 1.08 -0.33
N MET A 230 -4.93 0.44 -1.33
CA MET A 230 -5.45 -0.79 -1.92
C MET A 230 -4.32 -1.73 -2.33
N GLN A 231 -4.57 -3.02 -2.13
CA GLN A 231 -3.82 -4.11 -2.75
C GLN A 231 -4.61 -4.57 -3.98
N ILE A 232 -3.91 -4.74 -5.09
CA ILE A 232 -4.48 -5.13 -6.37
C ILE A 232 -3.77 -6.41 -6.80
N ASP A 233 -4.53 -7.48 -6.87
CA ASP A 233 -4.05 -8.82 -7.17
C ASP A 233 -4.93 -9.46 -8.25
N GLY A 234 -4.59 -10.68 -8.62
CA GLY A 234 -5.50 -11.56 -9.33
C GLY A 234 -5.15 -13.01 -9.04
N GLY A 235 -6.06 -13.91 -9.41
CA GLY A 235 -5.86 -15.31 -9.09
C GLY A 235 -6.97 -16.19 -9.63
N LYS A 236 -7.01 -17.41 -9.13
CA LYS A 236 -8.15 -18.31 -9.28
C LYS A 236 -9.17 -18.00 -8.18
N SER A 237 -10.44 -18.09 -8.52
CA SER A 237 -11.56 -18.00 -7.56
C SER A 237 -11.57 -19.18 -6.60
#